data_AF-A0A8B8KKF4-F1
#
_entry.id   AF-A0A8B8KKF4-F1
#
_cell.length_a   1.000
_cell.length_b   1.000
_cell.length_c   1.000
_cell.angle_alpha   90.00
_cell.angle_beta   90.00
_cell.angle_gamma   90.00
#
_symmetry.space_group_name_H-M   'P 1'
#
loop_
_entity.id
_entity.type
_entity.pdbx_description
1 polymer ?
#
loop_
_entity_poly.entity_id
_entity_poly.type
_entity_poly.pdbx_seq_one_letter_code
_entity_poly.pdbx_strand_id
1 'polypeptide(L)'
;MEAPMFSLERTSSIEREPRTLNINQIQSARDLAVYILNTKTIEEASRIFTEGLQPVVSAACCIGSSTMENNMGEELELLNSKETTHAAFRDIASAPF
;
A
#
# COMPACT_ATOMS: atom_id res chain seq x y z
N MET A 1 -20.57 -42.57 13.24
CA MET A 1 -20.38 -41.54 14.28
C MET A 1 -19.97 -40.32 13.52
N GLU A 2 -20.94 -39.46 13.18
CA GLU A 2 -20.73 -38.34 12.26
C GLU A 2 -19.89 -37.27 12.99
N ALA A 3 -18.74 -36.91 12.42
CA ALA A 3 -17.90 -35.85 12.95
C ALA A 3 -18.64 -34.50 12.79
N PRO A 4 -18.64 -33.62 13.81
CA PRO A 4 -19.25 -32.30 13.68
C PRO A 4 -18.52 -31.52 12.57
N MET A 5 -19.22 -31.23 11.48
CA MET A 5 -18.73 -30.31 10.47
C MET A 5 -18.78 -28.89 11.06
N PHE A 6 -17.67 -28.43 11.65
CA PHE A 6 -17.50 -27.03 11.97
C PHE A 6 -17.43 -26.25 10.65
N SER A 7 -18.42 -25.39 10.41
CA SER A 7 -18.37 -24.41 9.34
C SER A 7 -17.14 -23.54 9.56
N LEU A 8 -16.11 -23.71 8.72
CA LEU A 8 -14.95 -22.81 8.69
C LEU A 8 -15.42 -21.47 8.14
N GLU A 9 -15.88 -20.59 9.04
CA GLU A 9 -16.19 -19.22 8.67
C GLU A 9 -14.90 -18.51 8.26
N ARG A 10 -14.90 -17.95 7.04
CA ARG A 10 -13.82 -17.08 6.59
C ARG A 10 -13.97 -15.75 7.32
N THR A 11 -13.15 -15.53 8.35
CA THR A 11 -12.97 -14.21 8.98
C THR A 11 -11.84 -13.47 8.28
N SER A 12 -11.92 -12.14 8.21
CA SER A 12 -10.82 -11.34 7.65
C SER A 12 -9.56 -11.46 8.51
N SER A 13 -8.39 -11.63 7.89
CA SER A 13 -7.12 -11.74 8.62
C SER A 13 -6.82 -10.49 9.45
N ILE A 14 -7.27 -9.32 8.99
CA ILE A 14 -7.10 -8.04 9.67
C ILE A 14 -7.74 -7.98 11.06
N GLU A 15 -8.75 -8.80 11.34
CA GLU A 15 -9.42 -8.85 12.64
C GLU A 15 -8.65 -9.70 13.64
N ARG A 16 -7.84 -10.66 13.15
CA ARG A 16 -7.09 -11.62 13.95
C ARG A 16 -5.66 -11.16 14.21
N GLU A 17 -5.15 -10.26 13.38
CA GLU A 17 -3.79 -9.74 13.49
C GLU A 17 -3.64 -8.79 14.70
N PRO A 18 -2.53 -8.89 15.45
CA PRO A 18 -2.25 -7.96 16.53
C PRO A 18 -1.99 -6.57 15.95
N ARG A 19 -2.74 -5.56 16.41
CA ARG A 19 -2.51 -4.17 16.00
C ARG A 19 -1.32 -3.58 16.75
N THR A 20 -0.39 -2.97 16.00
CA THR A 20 0.75 -2.23 16.55
C THR A 20 0.32 -1.04 17.41
N LEU A 21 -0.80 -0.40 17.06
CA LEU A 21 -1.35 0.76 17.76
C LEU A 21 -2.80 0.51 18.16
N ASN A 22 -3.19 0.97 19.35
CA ASN A 22 -4.58 1.01 19.77
C ASN A 22 -5.35 2.17 19.09
N ILE A 23 -6.68 2.16 19.18
CA ILE A 23 -7.52 3.16 18.50
C ILE A 23 -7.24 4.60 18.96
N ASN A 24 -6.96 4.80 20.25
CA ASN A 24 -6.67 6.12 20.80
C ASN A 24 -5.34 6.65 20.29
N GLN A 25 -4.32 5.78 20.17
CA GLN A 25 -3.02 6.11 19.60
C GLN A 25 -3.15 6.50 18.13
N ILE A 26 -3.99 5.80 17.37
CA ILE A 26 -4.28 6.15 15.97
C ILE A 26 -4.93 7.54 15.87
N GLN A 27 -5.89 7.83 16.74
CA GLN A 27 -6.56 9.14 16.78
C GLN A 27 -5.57 10.25 17.17
N SER A 28 -4.81 10.07 18.24
CA SER A 28 -3.78 11.02 18.66
C SER A 28 -2.72 11.25 17.58
N ALA A 29 -2.26 10.20 16.89
CA ALA A 29 -1.31 10.34 15.78
C ALA A 29 -1.92 11.12 14.61
N ARG A 30 -3.21 10.91 14.31
CA ARG A 30 -3.93 11.66 13.28
C ARG A 30 -4.03 13.14 13.63
N ASP A 31 -4.41 13.47 14.86
CA ASP A 31 -4.57 14.86 15.29
C ASP A 31 -3.23 15.60 15.25
N LEU A 32 -2.15 14.95 15.67
CA LEU A 32 -0.79 15.47 15.56
C LEU A 32 -0.36 15.66 14.11
N ALA A 33 -0.69 14.72 13.22
CA ALA A 33 -0.38 14.85 11.80
C ALA A 33 -1.08 16.06 11.17
N VAL A 34 -2.36 16.27 11.48
CA VAL A 34 -3.12 17.45 11.03
C VAL A 34 -2.49 18.73 11.57
N TYR A 35 -2.12 18.75 12.85
CA TYR A 35 -1.44 19.90 13.46
C TYR A 35 -0.12 20.24 12.74
N ILE A 36 0.71 19.24 12.43
CA ILE A 36 1.98 19.43 11.73
C ILE A 36 1.73 20.02 10.34
N LEU A 37 0.81 19.45 9.56
CA LEU A 37 0.50 19.92 8.20
C LEU A 37 -0.03 21.35 8.17
N ASN A 38 -0.74 21.78 9.22
CA ASN A 38 -1.30 23.12 9.31
C ASN A 38 -0.31 24.17 9.83
N THR A 39 0.74 23.77 10.55
CA THR A 39 1.64 24.70 11.27
C THR A 39 3.07 24.72 10.74
N LYS A 40 3.48 23.71 9.97
CA LYS A 40 4.82 23.58 9.41
C LYS A 40 4.82 23.82 7.90
N THR A 41 5.99 24.16 7.35
CA THR A 41 6.16 24.18 5.90
C THR A 41 6.14 22.75 5.36
N ILE A 42 5.93 22.62 4.05
CA ILE A 42 5.86 21.31 3.38
C ILE A 42 7.19 20.55 3.56
N GLU A 43 8.32 21.24 3.47
CA GLU A 43 9.66 20.66 3.59
C GLU A 43 9.90 20.10 5.00
N GLU A 44 9.52 20.88 6.02
CA GLU A 44 9.68 20.47 7.42
C GLU A 44 8.73 19.33 7.78
N ALA A 45 7.47 19.40 7.33
CA ALA A 45 6.51 18.32 7.51
C ALA A 45 6.99 17.03 6.84
N SER A 46 7.48 17.13 5.59
CA SER A 46 8.06 16.01 4.85
C SER A 46 9.22 15.37 5.62
N ARG A 47 10.13 16.18 6.17
CA ARG A 47 11.23 15.69 7.01
C ARG A 47 10.72 14.93 8.22
N ILE A 48 9.77 15.50 8.97
CA ILE A 48 9.20 14.86 10.17
C ILE A 48 8.57 13.50 9.84
N PHE A 49 7.81 13.40 8.75
CA PHE A 49 7.12 12.15 8.40
C PHE A 49 8.04 11.07 7.80
N THR A 50 9.22 11.45 7.32
CA THR A 50 10.13 10.53 6.61
C THR A 50 11.43 10.25 7.35
N GLU A 51 11.71 10.99 8.44
CA GLU A 51 12.90 10.78 9.25
C GLU A 51 12.97 9.35 9.78
N GLY A 52 14.08 8.65 9.47
CA GLY A 52 14.30 7.26 9.88
C GLY A 52 13.62 6.20 9.02
N LEU A 53 12.84 6.57 7.99
CA LEU A 53 12.27 5.63 7.03
C LEU A 53 13.26 5.34 5.90
N GLN A 54 13.30 4.09 5.44
CA GLN A 54 14.06 3.69 4.25
C GLN A 54 13.10 3.45 3.08
N PRO A 55 13.37 4.01 1.88
CA PRO A 55 12.59 3.71 0.69
C PRO A 55 12.60 2.21 0.35
N VAL A 56 11.46 1.68 -0.11
CA VAL A 56 11.32 0.26 -0.45
C VAL A 56 12.31 -0.17 -1.54
N VAL A 57 12.60 0.71 -2.51
CA VAL A 57 13.57 0.47 -3.58
C VAL A 57 14.99 0.24 -3.02
N SER A 58 15.33 0.90 -1.90
CA SER A 58 16.62 0.74 -1.23
C SER A 58 16.72 -0.59 -0.47
N ALA A 59 15.60 -1.13 0.03
CA ALA A 59 15.58 -2.42 0.73
C ALA A 59 15.76 -3.63 -0.21
N ALA A 60 15.29 -3.52 -1.46
CA ALA A 60 15.48 -4.55 -2.47
C ALA A 60 16.95 -4.74 -2.87
N CYS A 61 17.80 -3.71 -2.73
CA CYS A 61 19.22 -3.81 -3.04
C CYS A 61 19.99 -4.70 -2.06
N CYS A 62 19.45 -4.92 -0.85
CA CYS A 62 20.08 -5.73 0.20
C CYS A 62 19.73 -7.23 0.11
N ILE A 63 18.70 -7.59 -0.68
CA ILE A 63 18.25 -8.97 -0.87
C ILE A 63 18.57 -9.33 -2.31
N GLY A 64 19.67 -10.07 -2.50
CA GLY A 64 20.36 -10.25 -3.77
C GLY A 64 19.45 -10.41 -5.00
N SER A 65 19.70 -9.54 -5.99
CA SER A 65 19.60 -9.80 -7.43
C SER A 65 18.45 -10.70 -7.89
N SER A 66 17.25 -10.15 -7.97
CA SER A 66 16.38 -10.41 -9.12
C SER A 66 15.83 -9.09 -9.60
N THR A 67 16.50 -8.55 -10.61
CA THR A 67 16.04 -7.43 -11.43
C THR A 67 14.64 -7.72 -11.94
N MET A 68 13.64 -7.06 -11.36
CA MET A 68 12.42 -6.72 -12.08
C MET A 68 12.53 -5.24 -12.40
N GLU A 69 12.95 -4.95 -13.63
CA GLU A 69 13.05 -3.62 -14.21
C GLU A 69 11.65 -3.02 -14.37
N ASN A 70 11.06 -2.50 -13.30
CA ASN A 70 9.91 -1.62 -13.44
C ASN A 70 10.42 -0.28 -13.98
N ASN A 71 10.36 -0.12 -15.32
CA ASN A 71 10.53 1.14 -16.03
C ASN A 71 9.49 2.16 -15.54
N MET A 72 9.80 2.87 -14.45
CA MET A 72 9.01 4.00 -13.95
C MET A 72 9.54 5.31 -14.55
N GLY A 73 9.66 5.32 -15.88
CA GLY A 73 10.38 6.32 -16.66
C GLY A 73 9.54 7.08 -17.68
N GLU A 74 8.20 7.04 -17.62
CA GLU A 74 7.32 7.82 -18.52
C GLU A 74 5.84 7.76 -18.09
N GLU A 75 5.44 8.47 -17.03
CA GLU A 75 4.00 8.70 -16.74
C GLU A 75 3.74 10.20 -16.53
N LEU A 76 4.14 11.01 -17.52
CA LEU A 76 3.75 12.43 -17.61
C LEU A 76 3.36 12.87 -19.04
N GLU A 77 3.28 11.95 -20.02
CA GLU A 77 2.99 12.32 -21.41
C GLU A 77 2.02 11.33 -22.10
N LEU A 78 0.82 11.12 -21.52
CA LEU A 78 -0.22 10.29 -22.16
C LEU A 78 -1.58 11.00 -22.33
N LEU A 79 -1.61 12.33 -22.19
CA LEU A 79 -2.81 13.14 -22.46
C LEU A 79 -2.86 13.72 -23.88
N ASN A 80 -1.91 13.40 -24.75
CA ASN A 80 -1.83 14.00 -26.07
C ASN A 80 -1.43 13.00 -27.15
N SER A 81 -2.37 12.15 -27.59
CA SER A 81 -2.63 11.79 -29.00
C SER A 81 -3.42 10.48 -29.12
N LYS A 82 -4.69 10.60 -29.50
CA LYS A 82 -5.46 9.70 -30.40
C LYS A 82 -5.26 8.17 -30.28
N GLU A 83 -6.26 7.52 -29.67
CA GLU A 83 -6.98 6.33 -30.19
C GLU A 83 -6.19 5.26 -30.95
N THR A 84 -5.79 4.17 -30.26
CA THR A 84 -5.74 2.72 -30.64
C THR A 84 -4.69 2.04 -29.74
N THR A 85 -5.02 1.29 -28.68
CA THR A 85 -5.67 -0.02 -28.68
C THR A 85 -5.93 -0.41 -27.22
N HIS A 86 -7.20 -0.61 -26.86
CA HIS A 86 -7.59 -1.29 -25.62
C HIS A 86 -7.24 -2.77 -25.77
N ALA A 87 -6.02 -3.18 -25.41
CA ALA A 87 -5.63 -4.58 -25.35
C ALA A 87 -5.45 -5.03 -23.89
N ALA A 88 -6.51 -5.68 -23.38
CA ALA A 88 -6.54 -6.55 -22.22
C ALA A 88 -6.39 -5.91 -20.82
N PHE A 89 -7.43 -5.17 -20.41
CA PHE A 89 -7.89 -5.28 -19.02
C PHE A 89 -8.22 -6.75 -18.78
N ARG A 90 -7.34 -7.46 -18.07
CA ARG A 90 -7.54 -8.88 -17.75
C ARG A 90 -8.82 -8.99 -16.94
N ASP A 91 -9.79 -9.65 -17.55
CA ASP A 91 -11.09 -9.98 -17.00
C ASP A 91 -10.93 -10.78 -15.69
N ILE A 92 -11.14 -10.12 -14.56
CA ILE A 92 -11.12 -10.75 -13.22
C ILE A 92 -12.26 -11.78 -13.10
N ALA A 93 -13.31 -11.68 -13.92
CA ALA A 93 -14.45 -12.59 -13.87
C ALA A 93 -14.13 -14.02 -14.36
N SER A 94 -12.96 -14.24 -14.95
CA SER A 94 -12.49 -15.55 -15.46
C SER A 94 -11.59 -16.31 -14.45
N ALA A 95 -11.22 -15.71 -13.32
CA ALA A 95 -10.37 -16.38 -12.35
C ALA A 95 -11.12 -17.52 -11.64
N PRO A 96 -10.58 -18.76 -11.61
CA PRO A 96 -11.23 -19.89 -10.96
C PRO A 96 -11.29 -19.74 -9.43
N PHE A 97 -12.34 -20.29 -8.81
CA PHE A 97 -12.53 -20.39 -7.35
C PHE A 97 -11.79 -21.59 -6.75
#